data_AF-A0A257JBL3-F1
#
_entry.id   AF-A0A257JBL3-F1
#
_cell.length_a   1.000
_cell.length_b   1.000
_cell.length_c   1.000
_cell.angle_alpha   90.00
_cell.angle_beta   90.00
_cell.angle_gamma   90.00
#
_symmetry.space_group_name_H-M   'P 1'
#
loop_
_entity.id
_entity.type
_entity.pdbx_description
1 polymer ?
#
loop_
_entity_poly.entity_id
_entity_poly.type
_entity_poly.pdbx_seq_one_letter_code
_entity_poly.pdbx_strand_id
1 'polypeptide(L)'
;MRSVLDWLRLDERARGTKEGCNEGDCGACTVALGSLKNGKLVYEPVNACILLMGQLDGKELVTVDDLADGDVLHPVQQALVDTHGSQCGFCTPG
;
A
#
# COMPACT_ATOMS: atom_id res chain seq x y z
N MET A 1 -13.63 15.55 0.51
CA MET A 1 -12.48 15.02 -0.26
C MET A 1 -11.95 13.83 0.54
N ARG A 2 -11.81 12.64 -0.06
CA ARG A 2 -11.50 11.38 0.65
C ARG A 2 -10.04 10.97 0.37
N SER A 3 -9.36 10.43 1.39
CA SER A 3 -8.01 9.87 1.23
C SER A 3 -8.06 8.53 0.49
N VAL A 4 -6.95 8.11 -0.09
CA VAL A 4 -6.84 6.78 -0.72
C VAL A 4 -7.00 5.68 0.32
N LEU A 5 -6.48 5.88 1.54
CA LEU A 5 -6.63 4.91 2.63
C LEU A 5 -8.10 4.66 3.01
N ASP A 6 -8.89 5.73 3.15
CA ASP A 6 -10.31 5.62 3.46
C ASP A 6 -11.05 4.88 2.35
N TRP A 7 -10.77 5.22 1.09
CA TRP A 7 -11.41 4.59 -0.05
C TRP A 7 -11.09 3.09 -0.14
N LEU A 8 -9.82 2.71 0.01
CA LEU A 8 -9.40 1.30 0.04
C LEU A 8 -10.15 0.52 1.14
N ARG A 9 -10.17 1.05 2.36
CA ARG A 9 -10.67 0.30 3.53
C ARG A 9 -12.19 0.26 3.62
N LEU A 10 -12.86 1.37 3.28
CA LEU A 10 -14.29 1.56 3.53
C LEU A 10 -15.14 1.23 2.31
N ASP A 11 -14.68 1.59 1.11
CA ASP A 11 -15.44 1.39 -0.13
C ASP A 11 -15.03 0.09 -0.82
N GLU A 12 -13.76 -0.07 -1.19
CA GLU A 12 -13.25 -1.28 -1.86
C GLU A 12 -13.15 -2.49 -0.91
N ARG A 13 -13.10 -2.22 0.40
CA ARG A 13 -12.88 -3.23 1.45
C ARG A 13 -11.56 -4.00 1.27
N ALA A 14 -10.61 -3.43 0.53
CA ALA A 14 -9.21 -3.84 0.49
C ALA A 14 -8.54 -3.40 1.79
N ARG A 15 -8.45 -4.32 2.74
CA ARG A 15 -8.09 -4.02 4.14
C ARG A 15 -6.63 -4.31 4.45
N GLY A 16 -5.81 -4.72 3.48
CA GLY A 16 -4.38 -4.97 3.67
C GLY A 16 -3.67 -3.72 4.21
N THR A 17 -3.82 -2.58 3.54
CA THR A 17 -3.27 -1.28 3.96
C THR A 17 -3.94 -0.78 5.26
N LYS A 18 -3.14 -0.32 6.24
CA LYS A 18 -3.62 -0.02 7.60
C LYS A 18 -3.60 1.46 7.94
N GLU A 19 -4.54 1.87 8.78
CA GLU A 19 -4.52 3.18 9.43
C GLU A 19 -3.78 3.06 10.77
N GLY A 20 -2.61 3.71 10.87
CA GLY A 20 -1.83 3.80 12.11
C GLY A 20 -1.98 5.17 12.77
N CYS A 21 -1.26 6.18 12.26
CA CYS A 21 -1.28 7.55 12.76
C CYS A 21 -2.23 8.50 12.01
N ASN A 22 -2.55 8.18 10.74
CA ASN A 22 -3.35 9.04 9.84
C ASN A 22 -2.77 10.44 9.56
N GLU A 23 -1.45 10.63 9.73
CA GLU A 23 -0.76 11.92 9.50
C GLU A 23 0.53 11.81 8.67
N GLY A 24 0.88 10.61 8.23
CA GLY A 24 2.03 10.35 7.34
C GLY A 24 3.28 9.79 8.03
N ASP A 25 3.32 9.76 9.36
CA ASP A 25 4.56 9.46 10.10
C ASP A 25 4.89 7.97 10.23
N CYS A 26 3.88 7.11 10.42
CA CYS A 26 4.12 5.71 10.83
C CYS A 26 4.41 4.73 9.69
N GLY A 27 4.11 5.07 8.43
CA GLY A 27 4.28 4.16 7.29
C GLY A 27 3.31 2.97 7.21
N ALA A 28 2.44 2.70 8.18
CA ALA A 28 1.52 1.54 8.13
C ALA A 28 0.50 1.57 6.96
N CYS A 29 0.36 2.72 6.31
CA CYS A 29 -0.49 2.93 5.14
C CYS A 29 0.29 3.07 3.83
N THR A 30 1.56 2.65 3.78
CA THR A 30 2.38 2.76 2.56
C THR A 30 1.77 1.94 1.43
N VAL A 31 1.72 2.54 0.25
CA VAL A 31 1.32 1.94 -1.03
C VAL A 31 2.33 2.35 -2.09
N ALA A 32 2.45 1.59 -3.18
CA ALA A 32 3.28 1.95 -4.30
C ALA A 32 2.43 2.67 -5.36
N LEU A 33 2.85 3.87 -5.77
CA LEU A 33 2.16 4.68 -6.76
C LEU A 33 3.00 4.74 -8.05
N GLY A 34 2.55 4.02 -9.07
CA GLY A 34 3.12 4.01 -10.41
C GLY A 34 2.68 5.23 -11.21
N SER A 35 3.63 5.92 -11.83
CA SER A 35 3.34 7.00 -12.77
C SER A 35 4.32 7.01 -13.94
N LEU A 36 3.87 7.48 -15.10
CA LEU A 36 4.74 7.62 -16.26
C LEU A 36 5.65 8.84 -16.11
N LYS A 37 6.97 8.61 -16.03
CA LYS A 37 8.02 9.64 -16.09
C LYS A 37 8.88 9.37 -17.33
N ASN A 38 8.89 10.31 -18.28
CA ASN A 38 9.62 10.17 -19.56
C ASN A 38 9.29 8.88 -20.32
N GLY A 39 8.00 8.51 -20.37
CA GLY A 39 7.54 7.29 -21.06
C GLY A 39 7.87 5.98 -20.33
N LYS A 40 8.43 6.04 -19.12
CA LYS A 40 8.70 4.87 -18.28
C LYS A 40 7.82 4.86 -17.05
N LEU A 41 7.30 3.70 -16.69
CA LEU A 41 6.57 3.52 -15.45
C LEU A 41 7.56 3.54 -14.27
N VAL A 42 7.33 4.45 -13.32
CA VAL A 42 8.15 4.65 -12.12
C VAL A 42 7.24 4.58 -10.90
N TYR A 43 7.60 3.74 -9.94
CA TYR A 43 6.88 3.59 -8.68
C TYR A 43 7.58 4.36 -7.57
N GLU A 44 6.78 5.02 -6.73
CA GLU A 44 7.23 5.70 -5.52
C GLU A 44 6.38 5.24 -4.34
N PRO A 45 6.97 4.99 -3.16
CA PRO A 45 6.22 4.71 -1.96
C PRO A 45 5.54 6.00 -1.46
N VAL A 46 4.27 5.92 -1.13
CA VAL A 46 3.49 7.07 -0.64
C VAL A 46 2.56 6.65 0.51
N ASN A 47 2.28 7.56 1.43
CA ASN A 47 1.33 7.31 2.52
C ASN A 47 -0.10 7.52 2.04
N ALA A 48 -0.90 6.45 1.99
CA ALA A 48 -2.27 6.50 1.50
C ALA A 48 -3.20 7.39 2.36
N CYS A 49 -2.85 7.63 3.63
CA CYS A 49 -3.66 8.44 4.55
C CYS A 49 -3.70 9.94 4.19
N ILE A 50 -2.63 10.44 3.58
CA ILE A 50 -2.51 11.85 3.14
C ILE A 50 -2.54 12.01 1.61
N LEU A 51 -2.64 10.90 0.87
CA LEU A 51 -2.88 10.90 -0.57
C LEU A 51 -4.38 11.04 -0.84
N LEU A 52 -4.77 12.01 -1.65
CA LEU A 52 -6.18 12.25 -1.98
C LEU A 52 -6.57 11.49 -3.25
N MET A 53 -7.81 10.98 -3.31
CA MET A 53 -8.31 10.22 -4.47
C MET A 53 -8.11 10.92 -5.82
N GLY A 54 -8.27 12.25 -5.87
CA GLY A 54 -8.06 13.02 -7.10
C GLY A 54 -6.62 13.02 -7.62
N GLN A 55 -5.64 12.65 -6.78
CA GLN A 55 -4.23 12.55 -7.18
C GLN A 55 -3.90 11.22 -7.86
N LEU A 56 -4.83 10.25 -7.89
CA LEU A 56 -4.66 8.97 -8.57
C LEU A 56 -4.95 9.02 -10.07
N ASP A 57 -5.46 10.13 -10.59
CA ASP A 57 -5.78 10.25 -12.01
C ASP A 57 -4.56 9.93 -12.89
N GLY A 58 -4.73 8.96 -13.80
CA GLY A 58 -3.68 8.48 -14.70
C GLY A 58 -2.52 7.73 -14.03
N LYS A 59 -2.67 7.29 -12.77
CA LYS A 59 -1.65 6.54 -12.01
C LYS A 59 -2.11 5.12 -11.72
N GLU A 60 -1.13 4.25 -11.46
CA GLU A 60 -1.37 2.90 -10.98
C GLU A 60 -1.14 2.84 -9.47
N LEU A 61 -2.11 2.31 -8.74
CA LEU A 61 -2.00 2.09 -7.30
C LEU A 61 -1.79 0.60 -7.04
N VAL A 62 -0.73 0.25 -6.33
CA VAL A 62 -0.42 -1.12 -5.91
C VAL A 62 -0.37 -1.19 -4.39
N THR A 63 -1.14 -2.11 -3.83
CA THR A 63 -1.28 -2.36 -2.39
C THR A 63 -0.61 -3.67 -1.98
N VAL A 64 -0.57 -3.97 -0.68
CA VAL A 64 -0.08 -5.27 -0.20
C VAL A 64 -0.92 -6.44 -0.71
N ASP A 65 -2.22 -6.21 -0.95
CA ASP A 65 -3.17 -7.24 -1.37
C ASP A 65 -2.90 -7.69 -2.81
N ASP A 66 -2.18 -6.88 -3.60
CA ASP A 66 -1.83 -7.13 -5.00
C ASP A 66 -0.50 -7.88 -5.19
N LEU A 67 0.28 -8.08 -4.12
CA LEU A 67 1.63 -8.64 -4.22
C LEU A 67 1.66 -10.15 -4.43
N ALA A 68 0.71 -10.88 -3.83
CA ALA A 68 0.64 -12.33 -3.91
C ALA A 68 -0.03 -12.77 -5.21
N ASP A 69 0.45 -13.87 -5.79
CA ASP A 69 -0.21 -14.55 -6.91
C ASP A 69 -1.05 -15.71 -6.37
N GLY A 70 -2.30 -15.42 -6.03
CA GLY A 70 -3.19 -16.36 -5.35
C GLY A 70 -2.62 -16.77 -3.98
N ASP A 71 -2.31 -18.07 -3.83
CA ASP A 71 -1.72 -18.62 -2.60
C ASP A 71 -0.18 -18.51 -2.57
N VAL A 72 0.44 -17.99 -3.62
CA VAL A 72 1.90 -17.84 -3.72
C VAL A 72 2.32 -16.44 -3.25
N LEU A 73 2.97 -16.38 -2.09
CA LEU A 73 3.48 -15.12 -1.53
C LEU A 73 4.55 -14.49 -2.41
N HIS A 74 4.54 -13.16 -2.50
CA HIS A 74 5.65 -12.41 -3.07
C HIS A 74 6.95 -12.70 -2.29
N PRO A 75 8.14 -12.75 -2.93
CA PRO A 75 9.39 -13.02 -2.22
C PRO A 75 9.65 -12.12 -0.99
N VAL A 76 9.19 -10.87 -1.02
CA VAL A 76 9.26 -9.96 0.14
C VAL A 76 8.34 -10.40 1.29
N GLN A 77 7.11 -10.82 0.98
CA GLN A 77 6.17 -11.34 1.98
C GLN A 77 6.71 -12.64 2.59
N GLN A 78 7.23 -13.55 1.75
CA GLN A 78 7.84 -14.81 2.22
C GLN A 78 9.06 -14.56 3.10
N ALA A 79 9.94 -13.62 2.74
CA ALA A 79 11.10 -13.28 3.55
C ALA A 79 10.71 -12.77 4.95
N LEU A 80 9.65 -11.96 5.06
CA LEU A 80 9.13 -11.51 6.36
C LEU A 80 8.63 -12.69 7.23
N VAL A 81 8.02 -13.69 6.62
CA VAL A 81 7.59 -14.92 7.31
C VAL A 81 8.80 -15.73 7.78
N ASP A 82 9.73 -16.02 6.87
CA ASP A 82 10.89 -16.88 7.11
C ASP A 82 11.86 -16.30 8.15
N THR A 83 11.93 -14.97 8.23
CA THR A 83 12.82 -14.26 9.14
C THR A 83 12.14 -13.78 10.43
N HIS A 84 10.89 -14.20 10.67
CA HIS A 84 10.10 -13.78 11.83
C HIS A 84 9.99 -12.25 11.95
N GLY A 85 9.93 -11.56 10.82
CA GLY A 85 9.86 -10.10 10.70
C GLY A 85 8.50 -9.50 11.07
N SER A 86 7.55 -10.32 11.51
CA SER A 86 6.21 -9.90 11.92
C SER A 86 5.81 -10.53 13.25
N GLN A 87 5.28 -9.69 14.16
CA GLN A 87 4.72 -10.13 15.44
C GLN A 87 3.21 -9.90 15.49
N CYS A 88 2.77 -8.67 15.79
CA CYS A 88 1.34 -8.34 15.80
C CYS A 88 0.73 -8.24 14.39
N GLY A 89 1.56 -8.16 13.35
CA GLY A 89 1.14 -8.08 11.94
C GLY A 89 0.64 -6.71 11.48
N PHE A 90 0.46 -5.73 12.36
CA PHE A 90 -0.20 -4.48 11.99
C PHE A 90 0.64 -3.59 11.07
N CYS A 91 1.95 -3.49 11.31
CA CYS A 91 2.85 -2.68 10.50
C CYS A 91 3.36 -3.39 9.24
N THR A 92 3.22 -4.72 9.16
CA THR A 92 3.80 -5.54 8.09
C THR A 92 3.35 -5.18 6.66
N PRO A 93 2.10 -4.71 6.43
CA PRO A 93 1.66 -4.28 5.11
C PRO A 93 2.36 -3.06 4.50
N GLY A 94 2.88 -2.17 5.34
CA GLY A 94 3.50 -0.91 4.90
C GLY A 94 5.00 -1.04 4.77
#